data_AF-A0A1J5I9J2-F1
#
_entry.id   AF-A0A1J5I9J2-F1
#
_cell.length_a   1.000
_cell.length_b   1.000
_cell.length_c   1.000
_cell.angle_alpha   90.00
_cell.angle_beta   90.00
_cell.angle_gamma   90.00
#
_symmetry.space_group_name_H-M   'P 1'
#
loop_
_entity.id
_entity.type
_entity.pdbx_description
1 polymer ?
#
loop_
_entity_poly.entity_id
_entity_poly.type
_entity_poly.pdbx_seq_one_letter_code
_entity_poly.pdbx_strand_id
1 'polypeptide(L)'
;MQIEAFADRISALLGERQHPVTVCFGIDGRNMRDQLAGAVNARGVVAIGRKFFPAPAEEQDGRVECASDHLQGELGYPRIFNVSGHRLYLAVCYDSFGIRKRNLNNPKVNLILNPAHAFHPRGESGSGDVYFAKYGFAGSSRQWQCPTMGTAVFMDRKIPPNWPCAVLWNQSDKGVQGWSYTDNQLGPEMTMELACEDEKALVRVYKF
;
A
#
# COMPACT_ATOMS: atom_id res chain seq x y z
N MET A 1 -6.04 -5.24 -19.66
CA MET A 1 -5.30 -6.26 -20.45
C MET A 1 -3.97 -6.74 -19.84
N GLN A 2 -3.07 -5.91 -19.28
CA GLN A 2 -1.86 -6.46 -18.60
C GLN A 2 -2.09 -6.91 -17.14
N ILE A 3 -2.92 -6.19 -16.38
CA ILE A 3 -3.18 -6.53 -14.96
C ILE A 3 -4.00 -7.81 -14.80
N GLU A 4 -4.94 -8.08 -15.71
CA GLU A 4 -5.76 -9.30 -15.70
C GLU A 4 -4.92 -10.54 -15.98
N ALA A 5 -4.05 -10.50 -16.99
CA ALA A 5 -3.13 -11.61 -17.28
C ALA A 5 -2.15 -11.87 -16.11
N PHE A 6 -1.68 -10.82 -15.45
CA PHE A 6 -0.87 -10.97 -14.23
C PHE A 6 -1.68 -11.54 -13.07
N ALA A 7 -2.93 -11.10 -12.91
CA ALA A 7 -3.85 -11.65 -11.92
C ALA A 7 -4.14 -13.14 -12.16
N ASP A 8 -4.35 -13.57 -13.40
CA ASP A 8 -4.59 -14.98 -13.74
C ASP A 8 -3.41 -15.87 -13.31
N ARG A 9 -2.17 -15.39 -13.52
CA ARG A 9 -0.96 -16.09 -13.05
C ARG A 9 -0.92 -16.20 -11.52
N ILE A 10 -1.26 -15.13 -10.82
CA ILE A 10 -1.36 -15.15 -9.34
C ILE A 10 -2.46 -16.13 -8.91
N SER A 11 -3.65 -16.05 -9.50
CA SER A 11 -4.78 -16.92 -9.17
C SER A 11 -4.45 -18.40 -9.33
N ALA A 12 -3.75 -18.77 -10.41
CA ALA A 12 -3.28 -20.14 -10.62
C ALA A 12 -2.36 -20.62 -9.48
N LEU A 13 -1.37 -19.80 -9.08
CA LEU A 13 -0.45 -20.11 -7.97
C LEU A 13 -1.17 -20.22 -6.60
N LEU A 14 -2.26 -19.46 -6.43
CA LEU A 14 -3.07 -19.49 -5.21
C LEU A 14 -4.06 -20.66 -5.19
N GLY A 15 -4.50 -21.16 -6.34
CA GLY A 15 -5.43 -22.29 -6.45
C GLY A 15 -4.87 -23.61 -5.89
N GLU A 16 -3.55 -23.71 -5.78
CA GLU A 16 -2.84 -24.87 -5.24
C GLU A 16 -2.77 -24.88 -3.69
N ARG A 17 -3.29 -23.84 -3.02
CA ARG A 17 -3.14 -23.65 -1.58
C ARG A 17 -4.34 -24.21 -0.81
N GLN A 18 -4.07 -24.86 0.32
CA GLN A 18 -5.11 -25.42 1.20
C GLN A 18 -5.96 -24.34 1.88
N HIS A 19 -5.38 -23.15 2.12
CA HIS A 19 -6.06 -22.05 2.78
C HIS A 19 -6.40 -20.92 1.80
N PRO A 20 -7.56 -20.25 1.95
CA PRO A 20 -7.89 -19.08 1.15
C PRO A 20 -6.86 -17.97 1.36
N VAL A 21 -6.23 -17.53 0.27
CA VAL A 21 -5.25 -16.44 0.27
C VAL A 21 -5.71 -15.36 -0.71
N THR A 22 -5.56 -14.10 -0.32
CA THR A 22 -5.69 -12.94 -1.22
C THR A 22 -4.36 -12.19 -1.23
N VAL A 23 -3.82 -11.97 -2.42
CA VAL A 23 -2.59 -11.22 -2.64
C VAL A 23 -2.95 -9.83 -3.13
N CYS A 24 -2.32 -8.81 -2.53
CA CYS A 24 -2.46 -7.43 -2.96
C CYS A 24 -1.12 -6.90 -3.45
N PHE A 25 -1.11 -6.19 -4.57
CA PHE A 25 0.10 -5.69 -5.22
C PHE A 25 -0.15 -4.33 -5.87
N GLY A 26 0.93 -3.58 -6.09
CA GLY A 26 0.94 -2.39 -6.94
C GLY A 26 1.51 -2.73 -8.32
N ILE A 27 1.05 -2.04 -9.36
CA ILE A 27 1.59 -2.14 -10.72
C ILE A 27 1.61 -0.77 -11.38
N ASP A 28 2.71 -0.50 -12.06
CA ASP A 28 2.84 0.65 -12.95
C ASP A 28 2.74 0.21 -14.40
N GLY A 29 1.97 0.94 -15.20
CA GLY A 29 1.73 0.65 -16.61
C GLY A 29 1.81 1.90 -17.47
N ARG A 30 1.85 1.70 -18.80
CA ARG A 30 1.89 2.78 -19.80
C ARG A 30 2.93 3.87 -19.45
N ASN A 31 4.16 3.47 -19.12
CA ASN A 31 5.25 4.35 -18.67
C ASN A 31 4.88 5.22 -17.46
N MET A 32 4.47 4.58 -16.35
CA MET A 32 4.05 5.22 -15.09
C MET A 32 2.74 6.02 -15.16
N ARG A 33 2.07 6.05 -16.31
CA ARG A 33 0.77 6.73 -16.47
C ARG A 33 -0.35 6.01 -15.74
N ASP A 34 -0.31 4.68 -15.74
CA ASP A 34 -1.13 3.87 -14.83
C ASP A 34 -0.36 3.61 -13.56
N GLN A 35 -0.99 3.91 -12.43
CA GLN A 35 -0.53 3.44 -11.13
C GLN A 35 -1.74 2.81 -10.44
N LEU A 36 -1.73 1.49 -10.37
CA LEU A 36 -2.85 0.69 -9.90
C LEU A 36 -2.42 -0.14 -8.70
N ALA A 37 -3.37 -0.42 -7.80
CA ALA A 37 -3.29 -1.52 -6.85
C ALA A 37 -4.35 -2.55 -7.20
N GLY A 38 -3.98 -3.83 -7.16
CA GLY A 38 -4.87 -4.95 -7.40
C GLY A 38 -4.90 -5.87 -6.19
N ALA A 39 -6.04 -6.53 -5.99
CA ALA A 39 -6.21 -7.64 -5.07
C ALA A 39 -6.74 -8.85 -5.84
N VAL A 40 -6.13 -10.01 -5.64
CA VAL A 40 -6.38 -11.23 -6.39
C VAL A 40 -6.40 -12.43 -5.44
N ASN A 41 -7.34 -13.34 -5.65
CA ASN A 41 -7.39 -14.63 -4.97
C ASN A 41 -7.44 -15.78 -5.99
N ALA A 42 -7.61 -17.02 -5.52
CA ALA A 42 -7.70 -18.20 -6.39
C ALA A 42 -8.85 -18.17 -7.42
N ARG A 43 -9.84 -17.28 -7.26
CA ARG A 43 -10.99 -17.11 -8.17
C ARG A 43 -10.81 -15.96 -9.16
N GLY A 44 -9.70 -15.22 -9.10
CA GLY A 44 -9.43 -14.08 -9.96
C GLY A 44 -9.28 -12.76 -9.19
N VAL A 45 -9.43 -11.67 -9.92
CA VAL A 45 -9.40 -10.29 -9.39
C VAL A 45 -10.61 -10.05 -8.48
N VAL A 46 -10.36 -9.50 -7.28
CA VAL A 46 -11.42 -9.10 -6.34
C VAL A 46 -11.58 -7.59 -6.23
N ALA A 47 -10.51 -6.83 -6.45
CA ALA A 47 -10.53 -5.38 -6.41
C ALA A 47 -9.39 -4.78 -7.22
N ILE A 48 -9.64 -3.59 -7.78
CA ILE A 48 -8.63 -2.75 -8.41
C ILE A 48 -8.92 -1.29 -8.03
N GLY A 49 -7.88 -0.58 -7.61
CA GLY A 49 -7.91 0.86 -7.37
C GLY A 49 -6.82 1.56 -8.17
N ARG A 50 -7.19 2.63 -8.88
CA ARG A 50 -6.25 3.55 -9.52
C ARG A 50 -5.83 4.65 -8.55
N LYS A 51 -4.59 5.10 -8.60
CA LYS A 51 -4.14 6.24 -7.78
C LYS A 51 -5.09 7.43 -7.94
N PHE A 52 -5.54 8.04 -6.84
CA PHE A 52 -6.42 9.21 -6.87
C PHE A 52 -5.71 10.49 -6.40
N PHE A 53 -4.55 10.34 -5.78
CA PHE A 53 -3.74 11.44 -5.28
C PHE A 53 -2.32 11.37 -5.84
N PRO A 54 -1.95 12.21 -6.83
CA PRO A 54 -0.61 12.24 -7.38
C PRO A 54 0.41 12.76 -6.35
N ALA A 55 1.67 12.35 -6.50
CA ALA A 55 2.77 13.02 -5.84
C ALA A 55 3.01 14.41 -6.48
N PRO A 56 3.60 15.39 -5.78
CA PRO A 56 3.76 16.75 -6.31
C PRO A 56 4.44 16.82 -7.68
N ALA A 57 5.46 16.01 -7.93
CA ALA A 57 6.14 15.96 -9.22
C ALA A 57 5.24 15.41 -10.34
N GLU A 58 4.39 14.42 -10.03
CA GLU A 58 3.45 13.81 -10.97
C GLU A 58 2.27 14.73 -11.32
N GLU A 59 1.90 15.59 -10.38
CA GLU A 59 0.89 16.63 -10.60
C GLU A 59 1.43 17.73 -11.52
N GLN A 60 2.72 18.08 -11.38
CA GLN A 60 3.37 19.10 -12.21
C GLN A 60 3.57 18.67 -13.66
N ASP A 61 3.98 17.43 -13.90
CA ASP A 61 4.22 16.91 -15.26
C ASP A 61 2.96 16.29 -15.89
N GLY A 62 1.89 16.10 -15.12
CA GLY A 62 0.63 15.51 -15.57
C GLY A 62 0.78 14.07 -16.07
N ARG A 63 1.85 13.36 -15.66
CA ARG A 63 2.19 12.05 -16.24
C ARG A 63 1.27 10.94 -15.77
N VAL A 64 0.61 11.10 -14.60
CA VAL A 64 -0.22 10.06 -13.97
C VAL A 64 -1.70 10.30 -14.24
N GLU A 65 -2.38 9.27 -14.72
CA GLU A 65 -3.83 9.27 -14.87
C GLU A 65 -4.47 8.84 -13.55
N CYS A 66 -5.07 9.80 -12.85
CA CYS A 66 -5.71 9.57 -11.56
C CYS A 66 -7.19 9.21 -11.68
N ALA A 67 -7.68 8.43 -10.72
CA ALA A 67 -9.10 8.26 -10.47
C ALA A 67 -9.75 9.62 -10.09
N SER A 68 -11.02 9.81 -10.47
CA SER A 68 -11.77 11.03 -10.17
C SER A 68 -12.00 11.21 -8.67
N ASP A 69 -12.10 10.11 -7.93
CA ASP A 69 -12.27 10.11 -6.48
C ASP A 69 -11.61 8.91 -5.80
N HIS A 70 -11.57 8.97 -4.46
CA HIS A 70 -10.91 7.98 -3.62
C HIS A 70 -11.68 6.66 -3.46
N LEU A 71 -12.93 6.55 -3.92
CA LEU A 71 -13.76 5.34 -3.83
C LEU A 71 -13.93 4.66 -5.19
N GLN A 72 -13.64 5.38 -6.28
CA GLN A 72 -13.73 4.87 -7.64
C GLN A 72 -12.88 3.60 -7.79
N GLY A 73 -13.54 2.56 -8.30
CA GLY A 73 -12.90 1.33 -8.76
C GLY A 73 -12.30 1.49 -10.16
N GLU A 74 -11.81 0.39 -10.73
CA GLU A 74 -11.10 0.40 -12.00
C GLU A 74 -11.41 -0.90 -12.76
N LEU A 75 -11.57 -0.82 -14.09
CA LEU A 75 -11.89 -1.98 -14.96
C LEU A 75 -13.13 -2.79 -14.51
N GLY A 76 -14.12 -2.12 -13.92
CA GLY A 76 -15.33 -2.78 -13.41
C GLY A 76 -15.18 -3.46 -12.04
N TYR A 77 -13.99 -3.42 -11.44
CA TYR A 77 -13.74 -3.95 -10.10
C TYR A 77 -13.83 -2.86 -9.03
N PRO A 78 -14.27 -3.19 -7.81
CA PRO A 78 -14.32 -2.23 -6.72
C PRO A 78 -12.91 -1.91 -6.20
N ARG A 79 -12.76 -0.79 -5.50
CA ARG A 79 -11.53 -0.48 -4.73
C ARG A 79 -11.51 -1.12 -3.34
N ILE A 80 -12.70 -1.26 -2.74
CA ILE A 80 -12.90 -1.81 -1.40
C ILE A 80 -13.41 -3.24 -1.53
N PHE A 81 -12.82 -4.17 -0.77
CA PHE A 81 -13.18 -5.58 -0.80
C PHE A 81 -13.17 -6.19 0.60
N ASN A 82 -13.68 -7.42 0.73
CA ASN A 82 -13.78 -8.12 2.01
C ASN A 82 -12.85 -9.32 2.07
N VAL A 83 -12.16 -9.48 3.21
CA VAL A 83 -11.41 -10.70 3.56
C VAL A 83 -11.80 -11.08 4.98
N SER A 84 -12.36 -12.28 5.15
CA SER A 84 -12.75 -12.81 6.48
C SER A 84 -13.59 -11.84 7.33
N GLY A 85 -14.50 -11.10 6.70
CA GLY A 85 -15.36 -10.12 7.38
C GLY A 85 -14.76 -8.72 7.58
N HIS A 86 -13.48 -8.52 7.26
CA HIS A 86 -12.85 -7.20 7.29
C HIS A 86 -13.00 -6.50 5.93
N ARG A 87 -13.34 -5.21 5.95
CA ARG A 87 -13.38 -4.31 4.78
C ARG A 87 -12.02 -3.67 4.56
N LEU A 88 -11.36 -4.00 3.45
CA LEU A 88 -10.02 -3.54 3.11
C LEU A 88 -10.07 -2.51 1.98
N TYR A 89 -9.23 -1.48 2.05
CA TYR A 89 -9.13 -0.40 1.07
C TYR A 89 -7.81 -0.46 0.29
N LEU A 90 -7.86 -0.42 -1.04
CA LEU A 90 -6.68 -0.27 -1.88
C LEU A 90 -6.28 1.20 -2.07
N ALA A 91 -5.15 1.58 -1.48
CA ALA A 91 -4.46 2.84 -1.73
C ALA A 91 -3.25 2.60 -2.65
N VAL A 92 -2.89 3.57 -3.48
CA VAL A 92 -1.71 3.51 -4.34
C VAL A 92 -0.70 4.56 -3.92
N CYS A 93 0.44 4.14 -3.36
CA CYS A 93 1.56 5.00 -3.02
C CYS A 93 1.11 6.29 -2.29
N TYR A 94 1.09 7.43 -2.99
CA TYR A 94 0.74 8.76 -2.45
C TYR A 94 -0.74 8.94 -2.03
N ASP A 95 -1.62 7.99 -2.33
CA ASP A 95 -3.01 7.98 -1.87
C ASP A 95 -3.14 8.10 -0.34
N SER A 96 -2.24 7.48 0.43
CA SER A 96 -2.21 7.65 1.90
C SER A 96 -2.04 9.11 2.35
N PHE A 97 -1.29 9.90 1.58
CA PHE A 97 -1.19 11.35 1.81
C PHE A 97 -2.51 12.04 1.45
N GLY A 98 -3.13 11.64 0.34
CA GLY A 98 -4.40 12.17 -0.12
C GLY A 98 -5.52 12.02 0.90
N ILE A 99 -5.61 10.85 1.55
CA ILE A 99 -6.56 10.57 2.64
C ILE A 99 -6.52 11.68 3.70
N ARG A 100 -5.33 11.98 4.22
CA ARG A 100 -5.14 13.02 5.23
C ARG A 100 -5.29 14.43 4.66
N LYS A 101 -4.60 14.73 3.54
CA LYS A 101 -4.52 16.09 2.97
C LYS A 101 -5.87 16.62 2.49
N ARG A 102 -6.75 15.73 2.03
CA ARG A 102 -8.12 16.06 1.62
C ARG A 102 -9.15 15.86 2.74
N ASN A 103 -8.72 15.53 3.96
CA ASN A 103 -9.59 15.27 5.11
C ASN A 103 -10.73 14.28 4.79
N LEU A 104 -10.40 13.18 4.12
CA LEU A 104 -11.41 12.23 3.65
C LEU A 104 -12.01 11.44 4.82
N ASN A 105 -13.32 11.20 4.78
CA ASN A 105 -13.99 10.36 5.76
C ASN A 105 -13.69 8.88 5.50
N ASN A 106 -13.55 8.07 6.56
CA ASN A 106 -13.36 6.63 6.41
C ASN A 106 -14.64 6.00 5.81
N PRO A 107 -14.57 5.29 4.66
CA PRO A 107 -15.71 4.58 4.06
C PRO A 107 -16.08 3.27 4.80
N LYS A 108 -15.89 3.25 6.13
CA LYS A 108 -16.08 2.10 7.03
C LYS A 108 -15.16 0.92 6.68
N VAL A 109 -13.89 1.20 6.41
CA VAL A 109 -12.84 0.18 6.19
C VAL A 109 -12.07 -0.07 7.48
N ASN A 110 -11.70 -1.32 7.68
CA ASN A 110 -10.93 -1.79 8.84
C ASN A 110 -9.42 -1.70 8.60
N LEU A 111 -8.97 -1.61 7.35
CA LEU A 111 -7.57 -1.65 6.99
C LEU A 111 -7.31 -0.93 5.67
N ILE A 112 -6.21 -0.18 5.60
CA ILE A 112 -5.69 0.42 4.37
C ILE A 112 -4.51 -0.43 3.90
N LEU A 113 -4.54 -0.89 2.65
CA LEU A 113 -3.42 -1.54 1.98
C LEU A 113 -2.80 -0.57 0.99
N ASN A 114 -1.54 -0.20 1.20
CA ASN A 114 -0.84 0.82 0.43
C ASN A 114 0.48 0.27 -0.12
N PRO A 115 0.50 -0.42 -1.27
CA PRO A 115 1.72 -0.63 -2.04
C PRO A 115 2.39 0.72 -2.35
N ALA A 116 3.52 1.01 -1.71
CA ALA A 116 4.39 2.11 -2.07
C ALA A 116 5.37 1.64 -3.17
N HIS A 117 5.81 2.58 -4.02
CA HIS A 117 6.71 2.27 -5.14
C HIS A 117 8.09 1.81 -4.67
N ALA A 118 9.00 2.76 -4.55
CA ALA A 118 10.41 2.49 -4.37
C ALA A 118 11.04 3.59 -3.53
N PHE A 119 12.02 3.22 -2.73
CA PHE A 119 12.91 4.13 -2.04
C PHE A 119 14.34 3.92 -2.51
N HIS A 120 14.92 4.98 -3.07
CA HIS A 120 16.30 5.03 -3.52
C HIS A 120 17.27 5.35 -2.36
N PRO A 121 18.61 5.24 -2.57
CA PRO A 121 19.61 5.65 -1.59
C PRO A 121 19.39 7.07 -1.04
N ARG A 122 19.82 7.29 0.20
CA ARG A 122 19.63 8.59 0.87
C ARG A 122 20.36 9.70 0.12
N GLY A 123 19.66 10.80 -0.16
CA GLY A 123 20.18 11.92 -0.94
C GLY A 123 19.76 11.90 -2.41
N GLU A 124 19.17 10.80 -2.88
CA GLU A 124 18.61 10.69 -4.22
C GLU A 124 17.11 11.03 -4.26
N SER A 125 16.59 11.25 -5.47
CA SER A 125 15.15 11.41 -5.68
C SER A 125 14.40 10.15 -5.22
N GLY A 126 13.30 10.33 -4.49
CA GLY A 126 12.52 9.20 -3.98
C GLY A 126 13.13 8.50 -2.76
N SER A 127 14.12 9.06 -2.06
CA SER A 127 14.72 8.40 -0.88
C SER A 127 13.88 8.49 0.41
N GLY A 128 12.68 9.07 0.37
CA GLY A 128 11.91 9.56 1.51
C GLY A 128 11.12 8.52 2.31
N ASP A 129 11.73 7.39 2.65
CA ASP A 129 11.11 6.30 3.43
C ASP A 129 10.53 6.78 4.77
N VAL A 130 11.31 7.49 5.59
CA VAL A 130 10.86 8.03 6.88
C VAL A 130 9.70 9.02 6.71
N TYR A 131 9.78 9.87 5.69
CA TYR A 131 8.71 10.82 5.34
C TYR A 131 7.42 10.07 5.00
N PHE A 132 7.53 8.98 4.24
CA PHE A 132 6.41 8.16 3.82
C PHE A 132 5.72 7.44 4.97
N ALA A 133 6.49 6.77 5.83
CA ALA A 133 5.95 6.09 7.00
C ALA A 133 5.22 7.07 7.94
N LYS A 134 5.78 8.28 8.13
CA LYS A 134 5.24 9.29 9.04
C LYS A 134 4.02 10.05 8.50
N TYR A 135 4.10 10.53 7.27
CA TYR A 135 3.09 11.43 6.71
C TYR A 135 2.11 10.75 5.76
N GLY A 136 2.51 9.61 5.20
CA GLY A 136 1.66 8.67 4.48
C GLY A 136 0.98 7.75 5.48
N PHE A 137 1.66 6.67 5.92
CA PHE A 137 1.02 5.60 6.71
C PHE A 137 0.44 6.07 8.05
N ALA A 138 1.22 6.74 8.90
CA ALA A 138 0.69 7.25 10.17
C ALA A 138 -0.39 8.33 9.95
N GLY A 139 -0.27 9.10 8.87
CA GLY A 139 -1.23 10.14 8.47
C GLY A 139 -2.59 9.57 8.05
N SER A 140 -2.60 8.58 7.16
CA SER A 140 -3.82 7.91 6.75
C SER A 140 -4.44 7.12 7.90
N SER A 141 -3.60 6.44 8.70
CA SER A 141 -4.07 5.71 9.87
C SER A 141 -4.73 6.63 10.90
N ARG A 142 -4.15 7.81 11.16
CA ARG A 142 -4.77 8.83 12.01
C ARG A 142 -6.08 9.33 11.44
N GLN A 143 -6.16 9.61 10.14
CA GLN A 143 -7.38 10.16 9.54
C GLN A 143 -8.54 9.16 9.60
N TRP A 144 -8.28 7.89 9.33
CA TRP A 144 -9.32 6.86 9.23
C TRP A 144 -9.46 5.98 10.47
N GLN A 145 -8.62 6.16 11.48
CA GLN A 145 -8.64 5.41 12.74
C GLN A 145 -8.58 3.89 12.52
N CYS A 146 -7.75 3.47 11.55
CA CYS A 146 -7.48 2.07 11.25
C CYS A 146 -6.03 1.87 10.81
N PRO A 147 -5.47 0.65 10.85
CA PRO A 147 -4.10 0.44 10.45
C PRO A 147 -3.90 0.72 8.95
N THR A 148 -2.74 1.27 8.61
CA THR A 148 -2.23 1.31 7.24
C THR A 148 -1.10 0.31 7.11
N MET A 149 -1.27 -0.70 6.27
CA MET A 149 -0.23 -1.65 5.89
C MET A 149 0.34 -1.26 4.54
N GLY A 150 1.65 -1.41 4.38
CA GLY A 150 2.31 -1.06 3.14
C GLY A 150 3.47 -1.98 2.81
N THR A 151 3.66 -2.18 1.52
CA THR A 151 4.85 -2.78 0.93
C THR A 151 5.69 -1.65 0.32
N ALA A 152 6.98 -1.87 0.17
CA ALA A 152 7.88 -0.95 -0.51
C ALA A 152 9.07 -1.71 -1.09
N VAL A 153 9.59 -1.24 -2.23
CA VAL A 153 10.85 -1.72 -2.79
C VAL A 153 11.97 -0.77 -2.35
N PHE A 154 13.11 -1.31 -1.94
CA PHE A 154 14.29 -0.52 -1.58
C PHE A 154 15.35 -0.73 -2.66
N MET A 155 15.38 0.18 -3.63
CA MET A 155 16.24 0.08 -4.82
C MET A 155 17.67 0.45 -4.46
N ASP A 156 18.62 -0.40 -4.85
CA ASP A 156 20.07 -0.20 -4.67
C ASP A 156 20.49 0.11 -3.23
N ARG A 157 19.70 -0.34 -2.25
CA ARG A 157 19.96 -0.14 -0.82
C ARG A 157 19.37 -1.26 0.02
N LYS A 158 19.91 -1.43 1.23
CA LYS A 158 19.35 -2.35 2.22
C LYS A 158 17.98 -1.85 2.72
N ILE A 159 17.09 -2.80 2.98
CA ILE A 159 15.83 -2.55 3.70
C ILE A 159 16.19 -2.07 5.12
N PRO A 160 15.69 -0.91 5.57
CA PRO A 160 15.90 -0.46 6.94
C PRO A 160 15.27 -1.45 7.94
N PRO A 161 15.99 -1.89 8.98
CA PRO A 161 15.47 -2.87 9.94
C PRO A 161 14.25 -2.35 10.71
N ASN A 162 14.12 -1.03 10.82
CA ASN A 162 13.02 -0.35 11.50
C ASN A 162 11.90 0.13 10.55
N TRP A 163 11.95 -0.20 9.25
CA TRP A 163 10.87 0.12 8.32
C TRP A 163 9.54 -0.47 8.81
N PRO A 164 8.46 0.31 8.98
CA PRO A 164 7.18 -0.23 9.41
C PRO A 164 6.36 -0.75 8.21
N CYS A 165 6.10 -2.07 8.14
CA CYS A 165 5.16 -2.64 7.17
C CYS A 165 3.69 -2.41 7.55
N ALA A 166 3.42 -1.98 8.78
CA ALA A 166 2.11 -1.59 9.26
C ALA A 166 2.23 -0.48 10.30
N VAL A 167 1.35 0.51 10.24
CA VAL A 167 1.26 1.60 11.22
C VAL A 167 -0.18 1.71 11.71
N LEU A 168 -0.35 1.75 13.03
CA LEU A 168 -1.61 2.12 13.68
C LEU A 168 -1.40 3.39 14.50
N TRP A 169 -2.18 4.43 14.22
CA TRP A 169 -2.17 5.66 15.00
C TRP A 169 -2.82 5.43 16.38
N ASN A 170 -2.08 5.74 17.43
CA ASN A 170 -2.49 5.57 18.83
C ASN A 170 -2.07 6.77 19.72
N GLN A 171 -1.70 7.90 19.10
CA GLN A 171 -1.10 9.04 19.81
C GLN A 171 -2.12 10.15 20.12
N SER A 172 -3.42 9.82 20.18
CA SER A 172 -4.53 10.75 20.41
C SER A 172 -4.39 12.01 19.54
N ASP A 173 -4.24 13.18 20.18
CA ASP A 173 -4.22 14.50 19.52
C ASP A 173 -2.86 14.92 18.98
N LYS A 174 -1.79 14.14 19.18
CA LYS A 174 -0.45 14.52 18.72
C LYS A 174 -0.46 14.79 17.20
N GLY A 175 0.32 15.79 16.77
CA GLY A 175 0.58 15.99 15.35
C GLY A 175 1.33 14.81 14.76
N VAL A 176 1.03 14.42 13.51
CA VAL A 176 1.84 13.43 12.77
C VAL A 176 3.30 13.86 12.64
N GLN A 177 3.60 15.16 12.75
CA GLN A 177 4.96 15.71 12.81
C GLN A 177 5.77 15.22 14.01
N GLY A 178 5.13 14.81 15.12
CA GLY A 178 5.82 14.27 16.30
C GLY A 178 6.04 12.77 16.24
N TRP A 179 5.44 12.06 15.28
CA TRP A 179 5.49 10.60 15.24
C TRP A 179 6.87 10.07 14.82
N SER A 180 7.25 8.95 15.42
CA SER A 180 8.46 8.18 15.20
C SER A 180 8.15 6.68 15.16
N TYR A 181 9.10 5.86 14.71
CA TYR A 181 8.91 4.41 14.64
C TYR A 181 8.69 3.76 16.00
N THR A 182 9.19 4.35 17.08
CA THR A 182 8.98 3.85 18.45
C THR A 182 7.58 4.13 18.98
N ASP A 183 6.83 5.06 18.37
CA ASP A 183 5.43 5.31 18.74
C ASP A 183 4.47 4.25 18.18
N ASN A 184 4.93 3.47 17.18
CA ASN A 184 4.13 2.44 16.55
C ASN A 184 4.05 1.19 17.43
N GLN A 185 2.90 0.98 18.07
CA GLN A 185 2.67 -0.21 18.90
C GLN A 185 2.31 -1.46 18.07
N LEU A 186 2.06 -1.31 16.77
CA LEU A 186 1.74 -2.43 15.90
C LEU A 186 3.01 -3.18 15.47
N GLY A 187 3.36 -4.22 16.23
CA GLY A 187 4.46 -5.13 15.94
C GLY A 187 4.02 -6.37 15.15
N PRO A 188 4.90 -6.97 14.34
CA PRO A 188 4.63 -8.24 13.70
C PRO A 188 4.70 -9.41 14.70
N GLU A 189 3.89 -10.44 14.51
CA GLU A 189 4.03 -11.73 15.22
C GLU A 189 5.26 -12.50 14.74
N MET A 190 5.60 -12.33 13.46
CA MET A 190 6.72 -13.02 12.82
C MET A 190 7.39 -12.09 11.81
N THR A 191 8.72 -12.16 11.78
CA THR A 191 9.55 -11.54 10.74
C THR A 191 10.40 -12.62 10.09
N MET A 192 10.44 -12.63 8.76
CA MET A 192 11.26 -13.55 7.98
C MET A 192 11.99 -12.79 6.87
N GLU A 193 13.21 -13.21 6.58
CA GLU A 193 13.96 -12.75 5.43
C GLU A 193 13.95 -13.85 4.38
N LEU A 194 13.53 -13.49 3.17
CA LEU A 194 13.56 -14.35 2.01
C LEU A 194 14.58 -13.78 1.03
N ALA A 195 15.30 -14.65 0.34
CA ALA A 195 16.20 -14.29 -0.74
C ALA A 195 15.87 -15.10 -1.98
N CYS A 196 15.86 -14.44 -3.13
CA CYS A 196 15.70 -15.06 -4.43
C CYS A 196 16.68 -14.40 -5.38
N GLU A 197 17.73 -15.14 -5.78
CA GLU A 197 18.81 -14.63 -6.61
C GLU A 197 19.42 -13.34 -6.02
N ASP A 198 19.30 -12.22 -6.74
CA ASP A 198 19.82 -10.91 -6.35
C ASP A 198 18.80 -10.09 -5.53
N GLU A 199 17.60 -10.60 -5.29
CA GLU A 199 16.53 -9.94 -4.57
C GLU A 199 16.39 -10.46 -3.13
N LYS A 200 16.03 -9.55 -2.22
CA LYS A 200 15.75 -9.84 -0.81
C LYS A 200 14.42 -9.25 -0.40
N ALA A 201 13.64 -10.02 0.35
CA ALA A 201 12.38 -9.58 0.91
C ALA A 201 12.39 -9.71 2.42
N LEU A 202 11.99 -8.65 3.11
CA LEU A 202 11.66 -8.67 4.53
C LEU A 202 10.14 -8.83 4.66
N VAL A 203 9.68 -10.00 5.07
CA VAL A 203 8.26 -10.30 5.24
C VAL A 203 7.90 -10.23 6.72
N ARG A 204 6.80 -9.55 7.02
CA ARG A 204 6.27 -9.35 8.37
C ARG A 204 4.82 -9.79 8.44
N VAL A 205 4.54 -10.71 9.35
CA VAL A 205 3.20 -11.26 9.56
C VAL A 205 2.55 -10.55 10.74
N TYR A 206 1.33 -10.09 10.55
CA TYR A 206 0.52 -9.42 11.54
C TYR A 206 -0.78 -10.19 11.75
N LYS A 207 -1.30 -10.15 12.98
CA LYS A 207 -2.61 -10.70 13.34
C LYS A 207 -3.51 -9.56 13.80
N PHE A 208 -4.73 -9.56 13.30
CA PHE A 208 -5.76 -8.55 13.58
C PHE A 208 -7.03 -9.24 14.08
#